data_AF-A0A496UML2-F1
#
_entry.id   AF-A0A496UML2-F1
#
_cell.length_a   1.000
_cell.length_b   1.000
_cell.length_c   1.000
_cell.angle_alpha   90.00
_cell.angle_beta   90.00
_cell.angle_gamma   90.00
#
_symmetry.space_group_name_H-M   'P 1'
#
loop_
_entity.id
_entity.type
_entity.pdbx_description
1 polymer ?
#
loop_
_entity_poly.entity_id
_entity_poly.type
_entity_poly.pdbx_seq_one_letter_code
_entity_poly.pdbx_strand_id
1 'polypeptide(L)'
;MIWSMIEMTIKCPDCDAPVHVDGPYRKVFCRTCRSDIEFPQEVWGDLVGDIKEEIAGFKPGEGTNSNIFGHFNMTLTYGRLAPYCSKCKREFVIEEDYNGSDRLTCPDCDTVKPAFAAPEWLAKAVKGAVLVAGAWPEDNDAEEHKTVSDPVAFSCPQCAGSLMIDGKERLIQCEYCETRVYLPDDLWLMLHPAKKKTRWFIGFE
;
A
#
# COMPACT_ATOMS: atom_id res chain seq x y z
N MET A 1 -2.31 3.36 25.11
CA MET A 1 -1.87 3.42 23.71
C MET A 1 -2.77 4.38 22.93
N ILE A 2 -2.20 5.23 22.07
CA ILE A 2 -2.95 6.09 21.14
C ILE A 2 -2.73 5.53 19.73
N TRP A 3 -3.82 5.40 18.96
CA TRP A 3 -3.76 4.90 17.59
C TRP A 3 -3.89 6.03 16.58
N SER A 4 -3.07 5.97 15.54
CA SER A 4 -3.25 6.75 14.33
C SER A 4 -3.65 5.86 13.18
N MET A 5 -4.69 6.24 12.45
CA MET A 5 -4.96 5.73 11.10
C MET A 5 -4.16 6.55 10.11
N ILE A 6 -3.58 5.90 9.11
CA ILE A 6 -2.82 6.53 8.04
C ILE A 6 -3.32 5.99 6.69
N GLU A 7 -3.54 6.89 5.75
CA GLU A 7 -3.80 6.62 4.34
C GLU A 7 -2.94 7.59 3.53
N MET A 8 -2.00 7.08 2.75
CA MET A 8 -0.98 7.91 2.10
C MET A 8 -0.86 7.64 0.61
N THR A 9 -0.60 8.71 -0.14
CA THR A 9 -0.21 8.63 -1.55
C THR A 9 0.90 9.63 -1.84
N ILE A 10 1.87 9.18 -2.60
CA ILE A 10 3.00 9.97 -3.05
C ILE A 10 2.96 10.09 -4.57
N LYS A 11 3.66 11.07 -5.13
CA LYS A 11 3.99 11.10 -6.56
C LYS A 11 5.29 10.37 -6.80
N CYS A 12 5.31 9.52 -7.83
CA CYS A 12 6.54 8.88 -8.29
C CYS A 12 7.52 9.95 -8.81
N PRO A 13 8.77 10.01 -8.29
CA PRO A 13 9.76 10.96 -8.77
C PRO A 13 10.15 10.79 -10.25
N ASP A 14 9.99 9.59 -10.82
CA ASP A 14 10.40 9.30 -12.19
C ASP A 14 9.31 9.55 -13.25
N CYS A 15 8.03 9.40 -12.90
CA CYS A 15 6.93 9.48 -13.87
C CYS A 15 5.71 10.27 -13.41
N ASP A 16 5.77 10.91 -12.23
CA ASP A 16 4.68 11.69 -11.61
C ASP A 16 3.39 10.93 -11.31
N ALA A 17 3.33 9.63 -11.59
CA ALA A 17 2.17 8.80 -11.31
C ALA A 17 1.92 8.69 -9.79
N PRO A 18 0.65 8.62 -9.35
CA PRO A 18 0.32 8.40 -7.94
C PRO A 18 0.72 6.99 -7.50
N VAL A 19 1.39 6.89 -6.36
CA VAL A 19 1.81 5.63 -5.73
C VAL A 19 1.25 5.57 -4.31
N HIS A 20 0.57 4.48 -3.98
CA HIS A 20 -0.02 4.27 -2.66
C HIS A 20 1.02 3.70 -1.70
N VAL A 21 1.04 4.23 -0.49
CA VAL A 21 1.95 3.78 0.56
C VAL A 21 1.11 3.19 1.69
N ASP A 22 0.99 1.86 1.64
CA ASP A 22 0.06 1.06 2.42
C ASP A 22 0.69 0.49 3.70
N GLY A 23 1.83 1.05 4.11
CA GLY A 23 2.58 0.65 5.29
C GLY A 23 3.86 1.46 5.48
N PRO A 24 4.58 1.26 6.60
CA PRO A 24 5.88 1.86 6.83
C PRO A 24 6.93 1.10 6.00
N TYR A 25 7.08 1.48 4.74
CA TYR A 25 8.02 0.84 3.81
C TYR A 25 9.18 1.77 3.50
N ARG A 26 10.40 1.24 3.40
CA ARG A 26 11.58 2.00 2.96
C ARG A 26 11.79 1.92 1.46
N LYS A 27 11.10 1.00 0.79
CA LYS A 27 10.99 0.94 -0.66
C LYS A 27 9.53 0.78 -1.06
N VAL A 28 9.12 1.57 -2.04
CA VAL A 28 7.77 1.53 -2.61
C VAL A 28 7.87 1.36 -4.11
N PHE A 29 7.15 0.40 -4.67
CA PHE A 29 7.20 0.11 -6.10
C PHE A 29 6.18 0.96 -6.89
N CYS A 30 6.64 1.69 -7.89
CA CYS A 30 5.74 2.39 -8.82
C CYS A 30 5.17 1.41 -9.85
N ARG A 31 3.87 1.14 -9.79
CA ARG A 31 3.21 0.24 -10.77
C ARG A 31 3.10 0.81 -12.19
N THR A 32 3.33 2.11 -12.37
CA THR A 32 3.21 2.77 -13.69
C THR A 32 4.51 2.71 -14.48
N CYS A 33 5.63 3.19 -13.92
CA CYS A 33 6.94 3.16 -14.60
C CYS A 33 7.83 1.99 -14.18
N ARG A 34 7.41 1.21 -13.17
CA ARG A 34 8.12 0.04 -12.64
C ARG A 34 9.45 0.38 -11.94
N SER A 35 9.64 1.62 -11.49
CA SER A 35 10.79 1.98 -10.68
C SER A 35 10.54 1.69 -9.20
N ASP A 36 11.63 1.38 -8.49
CA ASP A 36 11.67 1.36 -7.03
C ASP A 36 11.87 2.79 -6.51
N ILE A 37 10.98 3.23 -5.64
CA ILE A 37 11.06 4.51 -4.95
C ILE A 37 11.63 4.26 -3.56
N GLU A 38 12.83 4.78 -3.30
CA GLU A 38 13.37 4.80 -1.95
C GLU A 38 12.58 5.78 -1.10
N PHE A 39 12.14 5.33 0.09
CA PHE A 39 11.39 6.12 1.05
C PHE A 39 12.14 6.12 2.39
N PRO A 40 13.10 7.04 2.59
CA PRO A 40 14.05 6.97 3.69
C PRO A 40 13.40 6.99 5.07
N GLN A 41 14.08 6.40 6.05
CA GLN A 41 13.62 6.35 7.45
C GLN A 41 13.45 7.75 8.05
N GLU A 42 14.21 8.74 7.58
CA GLU A 42 14.15 10.13 8.04
C GLU A 42 12.80 10.75 7.66
N VAL A 43 12.31 10.46 6.45
CA VAL A 43 10.99 10.92 5.99
C VAL A 43 9.88 10.32 6.85
N TRP A 44 10.01 9.04 7.23
CA TRP A 44 9.10 8.43 8.19
C TRP A 44 9.19 9.04 9.60
N GLY A 45 10.40 9.33 10.06
CA GLY A 45 10.66 9.94 11.36
C GLY A 45 9.95 11.28 11.50
N ASP A 46 10.15 12.16 10.51
CA ASP A 46 9.49 13.47 10.47
C ASP A 46 7.97 13.32 10.33
N LEU A 47 7.51 12.56 9.32
CA LEU A 47 6.09 12.39 9.02
C LEU A 47 5.29 11.82 10.20
N VAL A 48 5.75 10.70 10.76
CA VAL A 48 5.03 9.98 11.81
C VAL A 48 5.26 10.64 13.17
N GLY A 49 6.39 11.33 13.35
CA GLY A 49 6.63 12.23 14.48
C GLY A 49 5.59 13.35 14.55
N ASP A 50 5.41 14.09 13.45
CA ASP A 50 4.41 15.16 13.35
C ASP A 50 2.99 14.62 13.58
N ILE A 51 2.64 13.49 12.95
CA ILE A 51 1.35 12.82 13.17
C ILE A 51 1.15 12.49 14.66
N LYS A 52 2.17 11.95 15.34
CA LYS A 52 2.06 11.58 16.76
C LYS A 52 1.75 12.80 17.63
N GLU A 53 2.40 13.93 17.36
CA GLU A 53 2.17 15.16 18.12
C GLU A 53 0.76 15.73 17.87
N GLU A 54 0.31 15.75 16.61
CA GLU A 54 -0.99 16.31 16.28
C GLU A 54 -2.17 15.47 16.78
N ILE A 55 -2.13 14.14 16.62
CA ILE A 55 -3.24 13.27 17.03
C ILE A 55 -3.46 13.26 18.54
N ALA A 56 -2.46 13.67 19.33
CA ALA A 56 -2.62 13.81 20.77
C ALA A 56 -3.69 14.88 21.11
N GLY A 57 -3.85 15.88 20.25
CA GLY A 57 -4.90 16.90 20.35
C GLY A 57 -6.27 16.47 19.80
N PHE A 58 -6.34 15.38 19.03
CA PHE A 58 -7.57 14.92 18.39
C PHE A 58 -8.46 14.12 19.36
N LYS A 59 -9.77 14.25 19.19
CA LYS A 59 -10.74 13.35 19.82
C LYS A 59 -10.73 11.98 19.13
N PRO A 60 -11.08 10.88 19.82
CA PRO A 60 -11.28 9.59 19.17
C PRO A 60 -12.27 9.69 18.00
N GLY A 61 -11.89 9.16 16.84
CA GLY A 61 -12.67 9.23 15.60
C GLY A 61 -12.40 10.47 14.74
N GLU A 62 -11.65 11.44 15.25
CA GLU A 62 -11.32 12.68 14.54
C GLU A 62 -10.05 12.49 13.69
N GLY A 63 -10.01 13.15 12.53
CA GLY A 63 -8.91 13.06 11.60
C GLY A 63 -8.92 14.21 10.60
N THR A 64 -7.81 14.35 9.88
CA THR A 64 -7.58 15.42 8.93
C THR A 64 -6.95 14.89 7.65
N ASN A 65 -7.00 15.72 6.62
CA ASN A 65 -6.28 15.50 5.36
C ASN A 65 -5.25 16.62 5.20
N SER A 66 -4.03 16.25 4.81
CA SER A 66 -2.91 17.16 4.59
C SER A 66 -2.27 16.89 3.22
N ASN A 67 -1.81 17.96 2.58
CA ASN A 67 -0.97 17.89 1.39
C ASN A 67 0.41 18.42 1.76
N ILE A 68 1.41 17.54 1.75
CA ILE A 68 2.78 17.86 2.09
C ILE A 68 3.55 18.05 0.78
N PHE A 69 3.86 19.31 0.48
CA PHE A 69 4.71 19.67 -0.64
C PHE A 69 6.17 19.38 -0.29
N GLY A 70 6.86 18.63 -1.14
CA GLY A 70 8.22 18.17 -0.89
C GLY A 70 8.66 17.18 -1.94
N HIS A 71 9.70 16.40 -1.64
CA HIS A 71 10.30 15.44 -2.57
C HIS A 71 9.27 14.47 -3.17
N PHE A 72 8.30 14.04 -2.37
CA PHE A 72 7.30 13.06 -2.76
C PHE A 72 5.91 13.62 -3.05
N ASN A 73 5.67 14.94 -2.86
CA ASN A 73 4.35 15.58 -2.98
C ASN A 73 3.20 14.70 -2.47
N MET A 74 3.09 14.61 -1.14
CA MET A 74 2.29 13.59 -0.48
C MET A 74 0.88 14.09 -0.18
N THR A 75 -0.13 13.26 -0.47
CA THR A 75 -1.48 13.41 0.07
C THR A 75 -1.65 12.40 1.20
N LEU A 76 -1.88 12.90 2.40
CA LEU A 76 -1.94 12.13 3.62
C LEU A 76 -3.29 12.36 4.29
N THR A 77 -3.98 11.28 4.67
CA THR A 77 -5.10 11.34 5.61
C THR A 77 -4.68 10.61 6.87
N TYR A 78 -4.83 11.25 8.02
CA TYR A 78 -4.53 10.66 9.31
C TYR A 78 -5.49 11.11 10.40
N GLY A 79 -5.59 10.33 11.46
CA GLY A 79 -6.48 10.67 12.56
C GLY A 79 -6.40 9.69 13.71
N ARG A 80 -6.98 10.09 14.85
CA ARG A 80 -7.00 9.28 16.07
C ARG A 80 -8.09 8.22 15.99
N LEU A 81 -7.82 7.15 15.27
CA LEU A 81 -8.73 6.03 15.06
C LEU A 81 -8.07 4.73 15.48
N ALA A 82 -8.78 3.92 16.25
CA ALA A 82 -8.37 2.55 16.56
C ALA A 82 -8.42 1.68 15.29
N PRO A 83 -7.58 0.63 15.20
CA PRO A 83 -7.65 -0.32 14.10
C PRO A 83 -9.01 -1.03 14.11
N TYR A 84 -9.59 -1.24 12.94
CA TYR A 84 -10.90 -1.86 12.79
C TYR A 84 -10.94 -2.88 11.66
N CYS A 85 -11.91 -3.78 11.75
CA CYS A 85 -12.16 -4.81 10.73
C CYS A 85 -12.61 -4.17 9.42
N SER A 86 -11.97 -4.53 8.30
CA SER A 86 -12.32 -4.00 6.97
C SER A 86 -13.74 -4.40 6.53
N LYS A 87 -14.25 -5.54 7.02
CA LYS A 87 -15.55 -6.12 6.66
C LYS A 87 -16.69 -5.64 7.57
N CYS A 88 -16.65 -5.97 8.87
CA CYS A 88 -17.74 -5.64 9.80
C CYS A 88 -17.60 -4.29 10.51
N LYS A 89 -16.46 -3.61 10.35
CA LYS A 89 -16.15 -2.30 10.99
C LYS A 89 -16.06 -2.31 12.52
N ARG A 90 -16.12 -3.47 13.19
CA ARG A 90 -15.78 -3.58 14.63
C ARG A 90 -14.36 -3.07 14.87
N GLU A 91 -14.21 -2.18 15.84
CA GLU A 91 -12.92 -1.75 16.36
C GLU A 91 -12.25 -2.90 17.10
N PHE A 92 -10.95 -3.06 16.91
CA PHE A 92 -10.17 -4.08 17.61
C PHE A 92 -9.75 -3.58 18.98
N VAL A 93 -9.92 -4.44 19.99
CA VAL A 93 -9.40 -4.23 21.34
C VAL A 93 -8.09 -4.99 21.41
N ILE A 94 -6.96 -4.30 21.32
CA ILE A 94 -5.64 -4.91 21.11
C ILE A 94 -5.26 -5.86 22.23
N GLU A 95 -5.60 -5.52 23.47
CA GLU A 95 -5.35 -6.34 24.65
C GLU A 95 -6.08 -7.70 24.61
N GLU A 96 -7.16 -7.81 23.84
CA GLU A 96 -7.99 -9.01 23.72
C GLU A 96 -7.81 -9.71 22.36
N ASP A 97 -7.78 -8.93 21.28
CA ASP A 97 -7.81 -9.40 19.89
C ASP A 97 -6.40 -9.66 19.32
N TYR A 98 -5.33 -9.11 19.94
CA TYR A 98 -3.96 -9.27 19.49
C TYR A 98 -3.11 -10.06 20.50
N ASN A 99 -2.58 -11.19 20.05
CA ASN A 99 -1.81 -12.13 20.87
C ASN A 99 -0.30 -12.06 20.63
N GLY A 100 0.20 -11.02 19.96
CA GLY A 100 1.62 -10.90 19.58
C GLY A 100 2.03 -11.69 18.33
N SER A 101 1.07 -12.23 17.57
CA SER A 101 1.34 -12.85 16.26
C SER A 101 1.54 -11.81 15.15
N ASP A 102 1.74 -12.26 13.91
CA ASP A 102 1.85 -11.44 12.70
C ASP A 102 0.48 -10.98 12.13
N ARG A 103 -0.60 -11.26 12.87
CA ARG A 103 -1.97 -11.10 12.38
C ARG A 103 -2.96 -10.80 13.49
N LEU A 104 -4.05 -10.16 13.09
CA LEU A 104 -5.18 -9.82 13.93
C LEU A 104 -6.44 -10.36 13.26
N THR A 105 -7.12 -11.28 13.94
CA THR A 105 -8.33 -11.95 13.42
C THR A 105 -9.56 -11.35 14.06
N CYS A 106 -10.51 -10.92 13.24
CA CYS A 106 -11.76 -10.36 13.74
C CYS A 106 -12.65 -11.44 14.36
N PRO A 107 -13.05 -11.34 15.65
CA PRO A 107 -13.89 -12.35 16.29
C PRO A 107 -15.31 -12.40 15.73
N ASP A 108 -15.82 -11.31 15.16
CA ASP A 108 -17.19 -11.26 14.61
C ASP A 108 -17.34 -11.90 13.23
N CYS A 109 -16.28 -11.92 12.42
CA CYS A 109 -16.40 -12.28 10.99
C CYS A 109 -15.17 -12.96 10.39
N ASP A 110 -14.23 -13.38 11.25
CA ASP A 110 -13.00 -14.11 10.93
C ASP A 110 -12.08 -13.43 9.90
N THR A 111 -12.30 -12.14 9.63
CA THR A 111 -11.45 -11.40 8.70
C THR A 111 -10.09 -11.17 9.35
N VAL A 112 -9.04 -11.65 8.68
CA VAL A 112 -7.66 -11.51 9.12
C VAL A 112 -7.07 -10.22 8.54
N LYS A 113 -6.35 -9.48 9.38
CA LYS A 113 -5.48 -8.37 8.97
C LYS A 113 -4.06 -8.62 9.48
N PRO A 114 -3.04 -8.14 8.76
CA PRO A 114 -1.69 -8.15 9.31
C PRO A 114 -1.59 -7.23 10.53
N ALA A 115 -0.83 -7.65 11.52
CA ALA A 115 -0.47 -6.83 12.68
C ALA A 115 0.87 -7.30 13.21
N PHE A 116 1.81 -6.40 13.45
CA PHE A 116 3.15 -6.76 13.88
C PHE A 116 3.77 -5.63 14.70
N ALA A 117 4.78 -5.95 15.50
CA ALA A 117 5.55 -4.94 16.23
C ALA A 117 6.17 -3.93 15.26
N ALA A 118 6.21 -2.65 15.64
CA ALA A 118 6.83 -1.62 14.82
C ALA A 118 8.28 -2.05 14.45
N PRO A 119 8.67 -1.99 13.16
CA PRO A 119 10.01 -2.37 12.75
C PRO A 119 11.08 -1.60 13.54
N GLU A 120 12.23 -2.23 13.79
CA GLU A 120 13.28 -1.64 14.63
C GLU A 120 13.70 -0.24 14.14
N TRP A 121 13.80 -0.05 12.82
CA TRP A 121 14.14 1.25 12.23
C TRP A 121 13.05 2.30 12.49
N LEU A 122 11.77 1.92 12.46
CA LEU A 122 10.64 2.84 12.69
C LEU A 122 10.56 3.21 14.17
N ALA A 123 10.73 2.23 15.07
CA ALA A 123 10.76 2.46 16.50
C ALA A 123 11.94 3.35 16.94
N LYS A 124 13.07 3.28 16.22
CA LYS A 124 14.21 4.19 16.41
C LYS A 124 13.93 5.60 15.87
N ALA A 125 13.30 5.70 14.69
CA ALA A 125 12.97 6.98 14.07
C ALA A 125 11.87 7.72 14.84
N VAL A 126 10.87 7.00 15.37
CA VAL A 126 9.74 7.55 16.09
C VAL A 126 9.61 6.91 17.46
N LYS A 127 10.00 7.68 18.48
CA LYS A 127 9.92 7.22 19.86
C LYS A 127 8.47 6.89 20.24
N GLY A 128 8.26 5.68 20.76
CA GLY A 128 6.97 5.19 21.23
C GLY A 128 6.10 4.55 20.14
N ALA A 129 6.55 4.47 18.89
CA ALA A 129 5.88 3.60 17.91
C ALA A 129 6.11 2.13 18.30
N VAL A 130 5.02 1.39 18.55
CA VAL A 130 5.11 0.02 19.11
C VAL A 130 4.44 -1.04 18.25
N LEU A 131 3.37 -0.70 17.52
CA LEU A 131 2.59 -1.68 16.76
C LEU A 131 2.13 -1.09 15.43
N VAL A 132 2.12 -1.92 14.40
CA VAL A 132 1.58 -1.61 13.07
C VAL A 132 0.45 -2.60 12.78
N ALA A 133 -0.69 -2.11 12.30
CA ALA A 133 -1.82 -2.95 11.93
C ALA A 133 -2.39 -2.56 10.56
N GLY A 134 -2.82 -3.54 9.77
CA GLY A 134 -3.43 -3.34 8.45
C GLY A 134 -2.45 -3.05 7.30
N ALA A 135 -1.14 -2.94 7.59
CA ALA A 135 -0.06 -2.98 6.61
C ALA A 135 0.58 -4.36 6.62
N TRP A 136 1.04 -4.89 5.48
CA TRP A 136 1.88 -6.09 5.48
C TRP A 136 3.33 -5.71 5.80
N PRO A 137 4.20 -6.62 6.28
CA PRO A 137 5.63 -6.33 6.41
C PRO A 137 6.27 -6.04 5.04
N GLU A 138 7.32 -5.21 5.02
CA GLU A 138 8.04 -4.81 3.79
C GLU A 138 8.48 -6.00 2.92
N ASP A 139 8.90 -7.12 3.54
CA ASP A 139 9.32 -8.35 2.84
C ASP A 139 8.13 -9.21 2.32
N ASN A 140 6.92 -8.96 2.81
CA ASN A 140 5.69 -9.68 2.44
C ASN A 140 4.80 -8.90 1.48
N ASP A 141 4.99 -7.58 1.35
CA ASP A 141 4.38 -6.79 0.25
C ASP A 141 4.87 -7.29 -1.13
N ALA A 142 5.96 -8.08 -1.13
CA ALA A 142 6.48 -8.76 -2.31
C ALA A 142 5.57 -9.88 -2.86
N GLU A 143 4.68 -10.47 -2.05
CA GLU A 143 3.74 -11.49 -2.54
C GLU A 143 2.61 -10.88 -3.40
N GLU A 144 2.34 -9.57 -3.28
CA GLU A 144 1.43 -8.83 -4.17
C GLU A 144 2.08 -8.34 -5.47
N HIS A 145 3.38 -8.62 -5.69
CA HIS A 145 4.04 -8.41 -6.99
C HIS A 145 3.67 -9.46 -8.03
N LYS A 146 2.84 -10.44 -7.68
CA LYS A 146 2.23 -11.38 -8.63
C LYS A 146 0.80 -10.96 -8.98
N THR A 147 0.59 -9.75 -9.47
CA THR A 147 -0.49 -9.58 -10.47
C THR A 147 0.04 -10.03 -11.81
N VAL A 148 0.23 -11.34 -11.96
CA VAL A 148 0.04 -11.99 -13.25
C VAL A 148 -1.37 -12.56 -13.14
N SER A 149 -2.37 -11.75 -13.50
CA SER A 149 -3.64 -12.34 -13.90
C SER A 149 -3.34 -13.42 -14.92
N ASP A 150 -4.04 -14.55 -14.86
CA ASP A 150 -3.83 -15.67 -15.78
C ASP A 150 -3.61 -15.17 -17.21
N PRO A 151 -2.61 -15.71 -17.95
CA PRO A 151 -2.29 -15.24 -19.29
C PRO A 151 -3.53 -15.08 -20.15
N VAL A 152 -3.81 -13.85 -20.60
CA VAL A 152 -5.03 -13.56 -21.37
C VAL A 152 -4.75 -13.81 -22.84
N ALA A 153 -5.58 -14.61 -23.49
CA ALA A 153 -5.54 -14.79 -24.92
C ALA A 153 -6.03 -13.51 -25.61
N PHE A 154 -5.20 -12.92 -26.47
CA PHE A 154 -5.52 -11.72 -27.24
C PHE A 154 -5.24 -11.95 -28.73
N SER A 155 -6.15 -11.56 -29.61
CA SER A 155 -5.97 -11.76 -31.05
C SER A 155 -5.11 -10.65 -31.65
N CYS A 156 -4.07 -11.03 -32.40
CA CYS A 156 -3.25 -10.08 -33.15
C CYS A 156 -4.14 -9.28 -34.13
N PRO A 157 -4.11 -7.94 -34.12
CA PRO A 157 -4.95 -7.13 -34.99
C PRO A 157 -4.55 -7.23 -36.47
N GLN A 158 -3.33 -7.69 -36.78
CA GLN A 158 -2.84 -7.82 -38.15
C GLN A 158 -3.10 -9.20 -38.77
N CYS A 159 -2.84 -10.29 -38.02
CA CYS A 159 -2.92 -11.66 -38.57
C CYS A 159 -3.95 -12.56 -37.88
N ALA A 160 -4.69 -12.04 -36.90
CA ALA A 160 -5.64 -12.78 -36.06
C ALA A 160 -5.04 -13.97 -35.28
N GLY A 161 -3.70 -14.09 -35.23
CA GLY A 161 -3.02 -15.11 -34.43
C GLY A 161 -3.25 -14.90 -32.93
N SER A 162 -3.33 -16.00 -32.17
CA SER A 162 -3.56 -15.96 -30.72
C SER A 162 -2.29 -15.59 -29.97
N LEU A 163 -2.29 -14.44 -29.31
CA LEU A 163 -1.18 -13.95 -28.50
C LEU A 163 -1.47 -14.26 -27.03
N MET A 164 -0.52 -14.90 -26.34
CA MET A 164 -0.59 -15.10 -24.91
C MET A 164 0.04 -13.91 -24.21
N ILE A 165 -0.78 -13.10 -23.52
CA ILE A 165 -0.32 -11.88 -22.87
C ILE A 165 -0.03 -12.17 -21.40
N ASP A 166 1.22 -11.96 -20.97
CA ASP A 166 1.67 -12.14 -19.59
C ASP A 166 1.63 -10.85 -18.75
N GLY A 167 1.31 -9.72 -19.39
CA GLY A 167 1.24 -8.40 -18.75
C GLY A 167 2.60 -7.78 -18.42
N LYS A 168 3.73 -8.35 -18.84
CA LYS A 168 5.03 -7.74 -18.49
C LYS A 168 5.33 -6.49 -19.30
N GLU A 169 4.99 -6.51 -20.58
CA GLU A 169 5.26 -5.44 -21.53
C GLU A 169 3.98 -5.01 -22.25
N ARG A 170 3.84 -3.70 -22.47
CA ARG A 170 2.68 -3.15 -23.19
C ARG A 170 2.83 -3.23 -24.71
N LEU A 171 4.05 -3.41 -25.20
CA LEU A 171 4.37 -3.57 -26.61
C LEU A 171 4.96 -4.97 -26.81
N ILE A 172 4.17 -5.89 -27.36
CA ILE A 172 4.58 -7.28 -27.54
C ILE A 172 4.82 -7.59 -29.02
N GLN A 173 5.69 -8.56 -29.32
CA GLN A 173 5.90 -9.04 -30.68
C GLN A 173 5.01 -10.26 -30.97
N CYS A 174 4.28 -10.23 -32.08
CA CYS A 174 3.49 -11.38 -32.52
C CYS A 174 4.39 -12.49 -33.05
N GLU A 175 4.28 -13.70 -32.51
CA GLU A 175 5.09 -14.86 -32.96
C GLU A 175 4.72 -15.36 -34.37
N TYR A 176 3.55 -15.00 -34.89
CA TYR A 176 3.06 -15.47 -36.20
C TYR A 176 3.39 -14.54 -37.36
N CYS A 177 3.26 -13.22 -37.16
CA CYS A 177 3.46 -12.21 -38.21
C CYS A 177 4.55 -11.19 -37.88
N GLU A 178 5.23 -11.36 -36.74
CA GLU A 178 6.35 -10.54 -36.25
C GLU A 178 6.02 -9.07 -35.99
N THR A 179 4.75 -8.66 -36.18
CA THR A 179 4.34 -7.28 -35.92
C THR A 179 4.40 -6.96 -34.43
N ARG A 180 4.75 -5.71 -34.12
CA ARG A 180 4.68 -5.19 -32.75
C ARG A 180 3.26 -4.73 -32.45
N VAL A 181 2.63 -5.38 -31.50
CA VAL A 181 1.25 -5.11 -31.08
C VAL A 181 1.27 -4.33 -29.79
N TYR A 182 0.69 -3.14 -29.82
CA TYR A 182 0.45 -2.35 -28.62
C TYR A 182 -0.83 -2.83 -27.93
N LEU A 183 -0.74 -3.16 -26.65
CA LEU A 183 -1.90 -3.64 -25.88
C LEU A 183 -2.86 -2.48 -25.60
N PRO A 184 -4.16 -2.64 -25.92
CA PRO A 184 -5.18 -1.65 -25.57
C PRO A 184 -5.24 -1.39 -24.07
N ASP A 185 -5.62 -0.17 -23.70
CA ASP A 185 -5.67 0.30 -22.31
C ASP A 185 -6.56 -0.57 -21.43
N ASP A 186 -7.73 -0.99 -21.92
CA ASP A 186 -8.65 -1.84 -21.18
C ASP A 186 -8.03 -3.22 -20.85
N LEU A 187 -7.31 -3.81 -21.81
CA LEU A 187 -6.60 -5.08 -21.59
C LEU A 187 -5.43 -4.88 -20.62
N TRP A 188 -4.70 -3.77 -20.76
CA TRP A 188 -3.60 -3.44 -19.86
C TRP A 188 -4.06 -3.24 -18.41
N LEU A 189 -5.17 -2.52 -18.21
CA LEU A 189 -5.79 -2.27 -16.91
C LEU A 189 -6.43 -3.53 -16.32
N MET A 190 -6.91 -4.45 -17.15
CA MET A 190 -7.38 -5.77 -16.70
C MET A 190 -6.23 -6.61 -16.14
N LEU A 191 -5.06 -6.57 -16.78
CA LEU A 191 -3.85 -7.24 -16.33
C LEU A 191 -3.18 -6.53 -15.13
N HIS A 192 -3.41 -5.21 -15.00
CA HIS A 192 -2.89 -4.36 -13.94
C HIS A 192 -4.01 -3.59 -13.24
N PRO A 193 -4.89 -4.28 -12.49
CA PRO A 193 -5.92 -3.59 -11.74
C PRO A 193 -5.28 -2.58 -10.79
N ALA A 194 -5.82 -1.36 -10.76
CA ALA A 194 -5.30 -0.31 -9.91
C ALA A 194 -5.33 -0.77 -8.44
N LYS A 195 -4.17 -0.74 -7.78
CA LYS A 195 -4.09 -0.99 -6.33
C LYS A 195 -5.02 0.00 -5.64
N LYS A 196 -5.90 -0.48 -4.77
CA LYS A 196 -6.75 0.41 -3.96
C LYS A 196 -5.92 0.93 -2.79
N LYS A 197 -6.00 2.22 -2.48
CA LYS A 197 -5.45 2.76 -1.23
C LYS A 197 -6.00 1.97 -0.05
N THR A 198 -5.11 1.54 0.84
CA THR A 198 -5.53 0.91 2.09
C THR A 198 -5.19 1.78 3.28
N ARG A 199 -6.04 1.68 4.31
CA ARG A 199 -5.80 2.31 5.60
C ARG A 199 -5.04 1.34 6.49
N TRP A 200 -3.94 1.81 7.03
CA TRP A 200 -3.15 1.11 8.01
C TRP A 200 -3.02 1.96 9.27
N PHE A 201 -2.49 1.39 10.33
CA PHE A 201 -2.54 1.98 11.67
C PHE A 201 -1.19 1.84 12.37
N ILE A 202 -0.83 2.86 13.16
CA ILE A 202 0.31 2.82 14.07
C ILE A 202 -0.18 3.07 15.50
N GLY A 203 0.23 2.21 16.41
CA GLY A 203 0.02 2.35 17.85
C GLY A 203 1.21 3.02 18.52
N PHE A 204 0.92 4.02 19.35
CA PHE A 204 1.90 4.76 20.13
C PHE A 204 1.71 4.55 21.64
N GLU A 205 2.81 4.32 22.34
CA GLU A 205 2.93 4.37 23.80
C GLU A 205 3.41 5.75 24.31
#